data_AF-A0A7W6EX43-F1
#
_entry.id   AF-A0A7W6EX43-F1
#
_cell.length_a   1.000
_cell.length_b   1.000
_cell.length_c   1.000
_cell.angle_alpha   90.00
_cell.angle_beta   90.00
_cell.angle_gamma   90.00
#
_symmetry.space_group_name_H-M   'P 1'
#
loop_
_entity.id
_entity.type
_entity.pdbx_description
1 polymer ?
#
loop_
_entity_poly.entity_id
_entity_poly.type
_entity_poly.pdbx_seq_one_letter_code
_entity_poly.pdbx_strand_id
1 'polypeptide(L)'
;MYQPPSVSVQANNGLARILAHAVEAADKPRHQIAREVGMHRETLLRVMRGERAIGLDEAARILSVCGAYPRACMILALAGQEDLACEWMRSEMGEFLEEFFTSLPGHLDRTLGRRTHDLRPRWANGTSQLVARMLAKHIDDFANRDISMSLPR
;
A
#
# COMPACT_ATOMS: atom_id res chain seq x y z
N MET A 1 -3.37 9.05 -33.30
CA MET A 1 -2.20 8.51 -32.58
C MET A 1 -2.51 8.60 -31.09
N TYR A 2 -2.86 7.49 -30.44
CA TYR A 2 -3.06 7.47 -28.98
C TYR A 2 -1.68 7.32 -28.36
N GLN A 3 -1.16 8.39 -27.78
CA GLN A 3 0.11 8.35 -27.07
C GLN A 3 -0.20 7.89 -25.65
N PRO A 4 0.35 6.75 -25.19
CA PRO A 4 0.09 6.30 -23.83
C PRO A 4 0.58 7.39 -22.86
N PRO A 5 -0.20 7.70 -21.82
CA PRO A 5 0.20 8.71 -20.85
C PRO A 5 1.55 8.34 -20.24
N SER A 6 2.40 9.34 -19.99
CA SER A 6 3.71 9.10 -19.38
C SER A 6 3.57 8.39 -18.03
N VAL A 7 4.57 7.59 -17.65
CA VAL A 7 4.60 6.85 -16.37
C VAL A 7 4.32 7.78 -15.18
N SER A 8 4.79 9.03 -15.24
CA SER A 8 4.52 10.06 -14.23
C SER A 8 3.05 10.47 -14.12
N VAL A 9 2.34 10.56 -15.25
CA VAL A 9 0.90 10.90 -15.29
C VAL A 9 0.07 9.72 -14.76
N GLN A 10 0.45 8.49 -15.11
CA GLN A 10 -0.20 7.28 -14.57
C GLN A 10 -0.04 7.17 -13.06
N ALA A 11 1.18 7.36 -12.54
CA ALA A 11 1.45 7.35 -11.11
C ALA A 11 0.64 8.42 -10.35
N ASN A 12 0.56 9.64 -10.91
CA ASN A 12 -0.22 10.72 -10.29
C ASN A 12 -1.73 10.40 -10.27
N ASN A 13 -2.26 9.82 -11.35
CA ASN A 13 -3.66 9.43 -11.42
C ASN A 13 -3.98 8.29 -10.42
N GLY A 14 -3.08 7.31 -10.28
CA GLY A 14 -3.22 6.24 -9.30
C GLY A 14 -3.23 6.77 -7.87
N LEU A 15 -2.31 7.68 -7.54
CA LEU A 15 -2.28 8.36 -6.24
C LEU A 15 -3.54 9.20 -6.01
N ALA A 16 -3.98 9.99 -6.98
CA ALA A 16 -5.21 10.78 -6.87
C ALA A 16 -6.43 9.91 -6.56
N ARG A 17 -6.56 8.74 -7.23
CA ARG A 17 -7.64 7.79 -7.00
C ARG A 17 -7.66 7.26 -5.57
N ILE A 18 -6.52 6.78 -5.05
CA ILE A 18 -6.47 6.26 -3.68
C ILE A 18 -6.67 7.37 -2.63
N LEU A 19 -6.18 8.59 -2.90
CA LEU A 19 -6.37 9.73 -2.00
C LEU A 19 -7.82 10.19 -1.97
N ALA A 20 -8.49 10.21 -3.12
CA ALA A 20 -9.92 10.49 -3.21
C ALA A 20 -10.72 9.47 -2.40
N HIS A 21 -10.44 8.18 -2.59
CA HIS A 21 -11.09 7.10 -1.83
C HIS A 21 -10.84 7.23 -0.32
N ALA A 22 -9.60 7.50 0.10
CA ALA A 22 -9.25 7.68 1.50
C ALA A 22 -10.05 8.81 2.15
N VAL A 23 -10.13 9.96 1.47
CA VAL A 23 -10.82 11.16 1.96
C VAL A 23 -12.34 10.98 1.96
N GLU A 24 -12.90 10.27 0.99
CA GLU A 24 -14.35 10.03 0.88
C GLU A 24 -14.85 9.00 1.89
N ALA A 25 -14.03 8.00 2.20
CA ALA A 25 -14.36 6.98 3.19
C ALA A 25 -13.95 7.35 4.63
N ALA A 26 -13.30 8.50 4.82
CA ALA A 26 -12.95 9.00 6.15
C ALA A 26 -14.20 9.56 6.87
N ASP A 27 -14.33 9.26 8.16
CA ASP A 27 -15.39 9.82 9.02
C ASP A 27 -15.06 11.25 9.48
N LYS A 28 -14.56 12.08 8.55
CA LYS A 28 -14.14 13.46 8.82
C LYS A 28 -14.48 14.36 7.64
N PRO A 29 -14.96 15.60 7.87
CA PRO A 29 -15.15 16.56 6.80
C PRO A 29 -13.84 16.90 6.05
N ARG A 30 -13.91 17.05 4.73
CA ARG A 30 -12.74 17.39 3.87
C ARG A 30 -11.95 18.62 4.33
N HIS A 31 -12.63 19.64 4.88
CA HIS A 31 -11.97 20.84 5.37
C HIS A 31 -11.15 20.58 6.65
N GLN A 32 -11.60 19.65 7.49
CA GLN A 32 -10.86 19.22 8.67
C GLN A 32 -9.63 18.40 8.26
N ILE A 33 -9.77 17.47 7.31
CA ILE A 33 -8.64 16.70 6.76
C ILE A 33 -7.60 17.65 6.17
N ALA A 34 -8.02 18.62 5.34
CA ALA A 34 -7.11 19.60 4.76
C ALA A 34 -6.32 20.39 5.84
N ARG A 35 -7.01 20.80 6.91
CA ARG A 35 -6.39 21.48 8.06
C ARG A 35 -5.37 20.60 8.78
N GLU A 36 -5.71 19.34 9.07
CA GLU A 36 -4.81 18.38 9.75
C GLU A 36 -3.57 18.06 8.91
N VAL A 37 -3.72 18.03 7.57
CA VAL A 37 -2.60 17.81 6.64
C VAL A 37 -1.74 19.09 6.43
N GLY A 38 -2.25 20.26 6.82
CA GLY A 38 -1.58 21.55 6.65
C GLY A 38 -1.70 22.12 5.23
N MET A 39 -2.80 21.83 4.53
CA MET A 39 -3.05 22.34 3.17
C MET A 39 -4.39 23.04 3.03
N HIS A 40 -4.50 23.89 2.01
CA HIS A 40 -5.76 24.57 1.70
C HIS A 40 -6.80 23.55 1.17
N ARG A 41 -8.08 23.74 1.50
CA ARG A 41 -9.16 22.83 1.07
C ARG A 41 -9.20 22.68 -0.46
N GLU A 42 -9.07 23.77 -1.19
CA GLU A 42 -9.07 23.73 -2.66
C GLU A 42 -7.88 22.93 -3.21
N THR A 43 -6.72 23.03 -2.57
CA THR A 43 -5.54 22.24 -2.92
C THR A 43 -5.82 20.75 -2.76
N LEU A 44 -6.45 20.35 -1.66
CA LEU A 44 -6.87 18.96 -1.44
C LEU A 44 -7.83 18.47 -2.54
N LEU A 45 -8.83 19.28 -2.91
CA LEU A 45 -9.80 18.90 -3.96
C LEU A 45 -9.13 18.73 -5.32
N ARG A 46 -8.20 19.60 -5.69
CA ARG A 46 -7.44 19.49 -6.94
C ARG A 46 -6.54 18.24 -6.97
N VAL A 47 -5.95 17.87 -5.84
CA VAL A 47 -5.19 16.62 -5.71
C VAL A 47 -6.09 15.40 -5.90
N MET A 48 -7.25 15.36 -5.23
CA MET A 48 -8.20 14.25 -5.37
C MET A 48 -8.70 14.07 -6.81
N ARG A 49 -8.85 15.17 -7.56
CA ARG A 49 -9.23 15.14 -8.98
C ARG A 49 -8.06 14.83 -9.94
N GLY A 50 -6.83 14.71 -9.44
CA GLY A 50 -5.62 14.54 -10.26
C GLY A 50 -5.19 15.80 -11.02
N GLU A 51 -5.82 16.95 -10.75
CA GLU A 51 -5.54 18.25 -11.39
C GLU A 51 -4.29 18.93 -10.82
N ARG A 52 -3.76 18.42 -9.70
CA ARG A 52 -2.52 18.87 -9.06
C ARG A 52 -1.71 17.66 -8.63
N ALA A 53 -0.44 17.64 -9.02
CA ALA A 53 0.52 16.66 -8.52
C ALA A 53 0.78 16.86 -7.01
N ILE A 54 1.01 15.76 -6.31
CA ILE A 54 1.24 15.75 -4.86
C ILE A 54 2.60 15.13 -4.54
N GLY A 55 3.29 15.67 -3.53
CA GLY A 55 4.51 15.05 -3.00
C GLY A 55 4.20 13.80 -2.17
N LEU A 56 5.13 12.84 -2.11
CA LEU A 56 4.94 11.60 -1.34
C LEU A 56 4.65 11.87 0.14
N ASP A 57 5.32 12.84 0.75
CA ASP A 57 5.10 13.20 2.15
C ASP A 57 3.70 13.79 2.39
N GLU A 58 3.21 14.60 1.44
CA GLU A 58 1.85 15.15 1.51
C GLU A 58 0.80 14.05 1.32
N ALA A 59 1.00 13.15 0.36
CA ALA A 59 0.13 12.01 0.14
C ALA A 59 0.09 11.08 1.36
N ALA A 60 1.25 10.81 1.96
CA ALA A 60 1.36 10.00 3.17
C ALA A 60 0.60 10.63 4.35
N ARG A 61 0.71 11.94 4.54
CA ARG A 61 -0.06 12.66 5.58
C ARG A 61 -1.56 12.57 5.35
N ILE A 62 -2.05 12.74 4.12
CA ILE A 62 -3.48 12.59 3.82
C ILE A 62 -3.95 11.17 4.20
N LEU A 63 -3.21 10.14 3.75
CA LEU A 63 -3.52 8.74 4.05
C LEU A 63 -3.56 8.49 5.56
N SER A 64 -2.53 8.91 6.30
CA SER A 64 -2.48 8.76 7.76
C SER A 64 -3.63 9.47 8.47
N VAL A 65 -3.98 10.70 8.09
CA VAL A 65 -5.10 11.46 8.68
C VAL A 65 -6.44 10.76 8.44
N CYS A 66 -6.56 10.03 7.33
CA CYS A 66 -7.73 9.21 6.97
C CYS A 66 -7.69 7.80 7.59
N GLY A 67 -6.71 7.51 8.46
CA GLY A 67 -6.56 6.21 9.14
C GLY A 67 -6.01 5.10 8.24
N ALA A 68 -5.44 5.43 7.08
CA ALA A 68 -4.87 4.46 6.15
C ALA A 68 -3.41 4.14 6.45
N TYR A 69 -2.94 3.01 5.91
CA TYR A 69 -1.53 2.58 5.91
C TYR A 69 -0.77 3.16 4.71
N PRO A 70 0.01 4.25 4.87
CA PRO A 70 0.40 5.08 3.73
C PRO A 70 1.36 4.39 2.75
N ARG A 71 2.36 3.66 3.24
CA ARG A 71 3.36 3.04 2.36
C ARG A 71 2.72 1.90 1.60
N ALA A 72 1.89 1.10 2.25
CA ALA A 72 1.14 0.03 1.60
C ALA A 72 0.29 0.57 0.45
N CYS A 73 -0.53 1.59 0.71
CA CYS A 73 -1.40 2.19 -0.32
C CYS A 73 -0.59 2.82 -1.46
N MET A 74 0.46 3.59 -1.16
CA MET A 74 1.27 4.25 -2.19
C MET A 74 2.00 3.22 -3.06
N ILE A 75 2.60 2.17 -2.48
CA ILE A 75 3.29 1.13 -3.26
C ILE A 75 2.31 0.39 -4.18
N LEU A 76 1.13 0.02 -3.68
CA LEU A 76 0.10 -0.63 -4.49
C LEU A 76 -0.37 0.28 -5.63
N ALA A 77 -0.63 1.55 -5.36
CA ALA A 77 -1.01 2.51 -6.41
C ALA A 77 0.07 2.69 -7.47
N LEU A 78 1.35 2.81 -7.05
CA LEU A 78 2.47 2.91 -7.98
C LEU A 78 2.72 1.62 -8.78
N ALA A 79 2.26 0.49 -8.28
CA ALA A 79 2.27 -0.80 -8.98
C ALA A 79 1.03 -1.01 -9.88
N GLY A 80 0.14 -0.03 -10.01
CA GLY A 80 -1.11 -0.14 -10.78
C GLY A 80 -2.12 -1.11 -10.15
N GLN A 81 -2.10 -1.22 -8.82
CA GLN A 81 -3.00 -2.04 -8.01
C GLN A 81 -3.91 -1.14 -7.15
N GLU A 82 -4.47 -0.09 -7.74
CA GLU A 82 -5.28 0.90 -7.02
C GLU A 82 -6.52 0.29 -6.36
N ASP A 83 -7.12 -0.72 -6.99
CA ASP A 83 -8.29 -1.40 -6.43
C ASP A 83 -7.95 -2.14 -5.13
N LEU A 84 -6.83 -2.87 -5.10
CA LEU A 84 -6.31 -3.49 -3.87
C LEU A 84 -5.87 -2.43 -2.85
N ALA A 85 -5.29 -1.32 -3.30
CA ALA A 85 -4.91 -0.22 -2.43
C ALA A 85 -6.12 0.38 -1.70
N CYS A 86 -7.25 0.54 -2.38
CA CYS A 86 -8.51 1.00 -1.80
C CYS A 86 -9.12 -0.06 -0.86
N GLU A 87 -9.17 -1.32 -1.29
CA GLU A 87 -9.73 -2.42 -0.51
C GLU A 87 -8.99 -2.64 0.82
N TRP A 88 -7.66 -2.65 0.79
CA TRP A 88 -6.84 -2.98 1.96
C TRP A 88 -6.39 -1.77 2.78
N MET A 89 -6.78 -0.57 2.36
CA MET A 89 -6.32 0.71 2.92
C MET A 89 -6.37 0.79 4.45
N ARG A 90 -7.38 0.18 5.06
CA ARG A 90 -7.66 0.17 6.51
C ARG A 90 -7.90 -1.25 7.05
N SER A 91 -7.38 -2.27 6.36
CA SER A 91 -7.52 -3.67 6.77
C SER A 91 -6.24 -4.20 7.41
N GLU A 92 -6.34 -5.36 8.06
CA GLU A 92 -5.17 -6.10 8.57
C GLU A 92 -4.16 -6.42 7.46
N MET A 93 -4.63 -6.61 6.22
CA MET A 93 -3.74 -6.81 5.07
C MET A 93 -2.95 -5.54 4.74
N GLY A 94 -3.56 -4.36 4.86
CA GLY A 94 -2.86 -3.08 4.70
C GLY A 94 -1.80 -2.87 5.79
N GLU A 95 -2.14 -3.18 7.03
CA GLU A 95 -1.22 -3.11 8.18
C GLU A 95 -0.04 -4.06 7.99
N PHE A 96 -0.34 -5.31 7.62
CA PHE A 96 0.66 -6.32 7.30
C PHE A 96 1.61 -5.83 6.22
N LEU A 97 1.10 -5.25 5.12
CA LEU A 97 1.94 -4.74 4.04
C LEU A 97 2.79 -3.54 4.46
N GLU A 98 2.28 -2.67 5.33
CA GLU A 98 3.02 -1.52 5.87
C GLU A 98 4.30 -1.98 6.60
N GLU A 99 4.17 -2.98 7.47
CA GLU A 99 5.30 -3.58 8.18
C GLU A 99 6.17 -4.44 7.26
N PHE A 100 5.54 -5.23 6.38
CA PHE A 100 6.26 -6.12 5.47
C PHE A 100 7.16 -5.33 4.52
N PHE A 101 6.69 -4.23 3.93
CA PHE A 101 7.50 -3.42 3.02
C PHE A 101 8.65 -2.68 3.71
N THR A 102 8.49 -2.32 5.00
CA THR A 102 9.55 -1.66 5.76
C THR A 102 10.63 -2.64 6.23
N SER A 103 10.22 -3.85 6.62
CA SER A 103 11.12 -4.86 7.18
C SER A 103 11.77 -5.77 6.12
N LEU A 104 11.06 -6.10 5.02
CA LEU A 104 11.54 -7.06 4.01
C LEU A 104 12.90 -6.71 3.40
N PRO A 105 13.20 -5.46 2.98
CA PRO A 105 14.50 -5.15 2.39
C PRO A 105 15.67 -5.49 3.33
N GLY A 106 15.53 -5.18 4.63
CA GLY A 106 16.54 -5.51 5.64
C GLY A 106 16.68 -7.02 5.86
N HIS A 107 15.57 -7.77 5.83
CA HIS A 107 15.64 -9.23 5.92
C HIS A 107 16.26 -9.87 4.67
N LEU A 108 15.98 -9.35 3.47
CA LEU A 108 16.57 -9.82 2.23
C LEU A 108 18.08 -9.60 2.21
N ASP A 109 18.54 -8.40 2.57
CA ASP A 109 19.98 -8.07 2.61
C ASP A 109 20.74 -9.01 3.55
N ARG A 110 20.22 -9.20 4.78
CA ARG A 110 20.85 -10.10 5.76
C ARG A 110 20.84 -11.57 5.32
N THR A 111 19.75 -12.04 4.72
CA THR A 111 19.56 -13.46 4.39
C THR A 111 20.31 -13.85 3.12
N LEU A 112 20.28 -12.99 2.10
CA LEU A 112 20.98 -13.24 0.84
C LEU A 112 22.47 -12.92 0.97
N GLY A 113 22.82 -11.87 1.70
CA GLY A 113 24.19 -11.42 1.92
C GLY A 113 24.95 -11.30 0.60
N ARG A 114 26.01 -12.10 0.45
CA ARG A 114 26.81 -12.09 -0.78
C ARG A 114 26.02 -12.55 -2.01
N ARG A 115 24.97 -13.36 -1.87
CA ARG A 115 24.21 -13.93 -2.99
C ARG A 115 23.25 -12.95 -3.68
N THR A 116 23.16 -11.70 -3.24
CA THR A 116 22.31 -10.68 -3.88
C THR A 116 22.62 -10.52 -5.38
N HIS A 117 23.88 -10.72 -5.80
CA HIS A 117 24.27 -10.68 -7.22
C HIS A 117 23.75 -11.85 -8.07
N ASP A 118 23.28 -12.93 -7.43
CA ASP A 118 22.70 -14.09 -8.12
C ASP A 118 21.24 -13.87 -8.50
N LEU A 119 20.57 -12.85 -7.92
CA LEU A 119 19.17 -12.56 -8.21
C LEU A 119 18.96 -12.24 -9.70
N ARG A 120 17.91 -12.84 -10.27
CA ARG A 120 17.48 -12.58 -11.64
C ARG A 120 16.11 -11.91 -11.65
N PRO A 121 15.93 -10.74 -12.28
CA PRO A 121 14.64 -10.04 -12.31
C PRO A 121 13.47 -10.90 -12.81
N ARG A 122 13.72 -11.79 -13.79
CA ARG A 122 12.72 -12.73 -14.32
C ARG A 122 12.11 -13.68 -13.27
N TRP A 123 12.74 -13.85 -12.11
CA TRP A 123 12.22 -14.69 -11.03
C TRP A 123 11.18 -13.98 -10.16
N ALA A 124 11.01 -12.66 -10.29
CA ALA A 124 10.15 -11.88 -9.40
C ALA A 124 8.71 -12.43 -9.32
N ASN A 125 8.09 -12.72 -10.48
CA ASN A 125 6.72 -13.23 -10.52
C ASN A 125 6.60 -14.66 -9.93
N GLY A 126 7.56 -15.55 -10.22
CA GLY A 126 7.55 -16.89 -9.61
C GLY A 126 7.78 -16.84 -8.09
N THR A 127 8.62 -15.91 -7.64
CA THR A 127 8.94 -15.71 -6.22
C THR A 127 7.76 -15.10 -5.46
N SER A 128 7.04 -14.14 -6.04
CA SER A 128 5.85 -13.57 -5.39
C SER A 128 4.76 -14.63 -5.18
N GLN A 129 4.57 -15.54 -6.14
CA GLN A 129 3.66 -16.68 -5.98
C GLN A 129 4.12 -17.64 -4.87
N LEU A 130 5.43 -17.88 -4.72
CA LEU A 130 5.97 -18.69 -3.63
C LEU A 130 5.71 -18.03 -2.27
N VAL A 131 5.95 -16.72 -2.15
CA VAL A 131 5.67 -15.96 -0.94
C VAL A 131 4.18 -16.02 -0.59
N ALA A 132 3.29 -15.84 -1.58
CA ALA A 132 1.84 -15.94 -1.36
C ALA A 132 1.42 -17.33 -0.84
N ARG A 133 1.97 -18.40 -1.42
CA ARG A 133 1.71 -19.78 -0.93
C ARG A 133 2.26 -20.02 0.47
N MET A 134 3.44 -19.47 0.78
CA MET A 134 4.02 -19.58 2.12
C MET A 134 3.17 -18.86 3.18
N LEU A 135 2.65 -17.67 2.86
CA LEU A 135 1.74 -16.93 3.74
C LEU A 135 0.44 -17.70 3.98
N ALA A 136 -0.18 -18.23 2.92
CA ALA A 136 -1.39 -19.06 3.05
C ALA A 136 -1.14 -20.26 3.98
N LYS A 137 -0.03 -20.99 3.76
CA LYS A 137 0.34 -22.11 4.63
C LYS A 137 0.55 -21.68 6.08
N HIS A 138 1.22 -20.55 6.33
CA HIS A 138 1.41 -20.05 7.70
C HIS A 138 0.07 -19.75 8.38
N ILE A 139 -0.88 -19.14 7.67
CA ILE A 139 -2.23 -18.89 8.20
C ILE A 139 -2.91 -20.21 8.59
N ASP A 140 -2.87 -21.21 7.70
CA ASP A 140 -3.43 -22.54 7.98
C ASP A 140 -2.76 -23.20 9.20
N ASP A 141 -1.44 -23.11 9.30
CA ASP A 141 -0.67 -23.68 10.41
C ASP A 141 -1.02 -23.00 11.74
N PHE A 142 -1.23 -21.68 11.77
CA PHE A 142 -1.67 -20.95 12.96
C PHE A 142 -3.11 -21.31 13.34
N ALA A 143 -4.04 -21.33 12.37
CA ALA A 143 -5.43 -21.69 12.62
C ALA A 143 -5.55 -23.11 13.20
N ASN A 144 -4.79 -24.06 12.68
CA ASN A 144 -4.77 -25.44 13.18
C ASN A 144 -4.20 -25.52 14.61
N ARG A 145 -3.21 -24.70 14.96
CA ARG A 145 -2.66 -24.63 16.32
C ARG A 145 -3.68 -24.05 17.30
N ASP A 146 -4.38 -22.99 16.94
CA ASP A 146 -5.41 -22.38 17.79
C ASP A 146 -6.57 -23.35 18.06
N ILE A 147 -7.00 -24.13 17.05
CA ILE A 147 -8.00 -25.20 17.21
C ILE A 147 -7.48 -26.28 18.17
N SER A 148 -6.21 -26.69 18.02
CA SER A 148 -5.60 -27.70 18.89
C SER A 148 -5.46 -27.26 20.35
N MET A 149 -5.29 -25.96 20.60
CA MET A 149 -5.16 -25.37 21.94
C MET A 149 -6.52 -25.09 22.61
N SER A 150 -7.60 -25.01 21.84
CA SER A 150 -8.96 -24.70 22.32
C SER A 150 -9.82 -25.95 22.59
N LEU A 151 -9.36 -27.14 22.20
CA LEU A 151 -10.01 -28.41 22.55
C LEU A 151 -9.61 -28.84 23.98
N PRO A 152 -10.56 -29.16 24.87
CA PRO A 152 -10.24 -29.68 26.20
C PRO A 152 -9.60 -31.07 26.06
N ARG A 153 -8.53 -31.31 26.83
CA ARG A 153 -7.85 -32.60 26.92
C ARG A 153 -8.75 -33.68 27.53
#